data_AF-A0A6L9L2B0-F1
#
_entry.id   AF-A0A6L9L2B0-F1
#
_cell.length_a   1.000
_cell.length_b   1.000
_cell.length_c   1.000
_cell.angle_alpha   90.00
_cell.angle_beta   90.00
_cell.angle_gamma   90.00
#
_symmetry.space_group_name_H-M   'P 1'
#
loop_
_entity.id
_entity.type
_entity.pdbx_description
1 polymer ?
#
loop_
_entity_poly.entity_id
_entity_poly.type
_entity_poly.pdbx_seq_one_letter_code
_entity_poly.pdbx_strand_id
1 'polypeptide(L)'
;MENPLRESIRETAKHWWIPLLVGIVMIGFSIWILSTPTTSYRSLSFLFSLVLTISGLAEVAFAVNNRQQIQGWGGLLIGALIDLALGVYLLVNPTVTMMVLPVLLGAVLLIRGAFVMGRRLVYALLGLLTGF
;
A
#
# COMPACT_ATOMS: atom_id res chain seq x y z
N MET A 1 40.74 -14.76 8.67
CA MET A 1 39.57 -13.90 9.00
C MET A 1 38.37 -14.58 8.38
N GLU A 2 37.50 -15.20 9.18
CA GLU A 2 36.30 -15.86 8.65
C GLU A 2 35.38 -14.81 8.03
N ASN A 3 34.77 -15.14 6.89
CA ASN A 3 33.97 -14.20 6.11
C ASN A 3 32.66 -13.89 6.87
N PRO A 4 32.37 -12.62 7.20
CA PRO A 4 31.20 -12.22 8.00
C PRO A 4 29.86 -12.71 7.44
N LEU A 5 29.78 -12.99 6.12
CA LEU A 5 28.59 -13.57 5.50
C LEU A 5 28.28 -14.99 5.99
N ARG A 6 29.30 -15.80 6.29
CA ARG A 6 29.11 -17.19 6.73
C ARG A 6 28.56 -17.27 8.16
N GLU A 7 28.95 -16.32 9.01
CA GLU A 7 28.49 -16.24 10.38
C GLU A 7 27.00 -15.84 10.46
N SER A 8 26.57 -14.86 9.65
CA SER A 8 25.17 -14.45 9.53
C SER A 8 24.25 -15.57 9.01
N ILE A 9 24.70 -16.33 8.00
CA ILE A 9 23.93 -17.48 7.49
C ILE A 9 23.80 -18.56 8.57
N ARG A 10 24.84 -18.82 9.36
CA ARG A 10 24.82 -19.83 10.43
C ARG A 10 23.88 -19.45 11.57
N GLU A 11 23.83 -18.18 11.95
CA GLU A 11 22.87 -17.65 12.93
C GLU A 11 21.42 -17.65 12.42
N THR A 12 21.20 -17.35 11.14
CA THR A 12 19.87 -17.45 10.51
C THR A 12 19.41 -18.90 10.40
N ALA A 13 20.31 -19.81 10.00
CA ALA A 13 20.05 -21.24 9.91
C ALA A 13 19.79 -21.88 11.29
N LYS A 14 20.20 -21.25 12.40
CA LYS A 14 19.85 -21.69 13.76
C LYS A 14 18.38 -21.40 14.09
N HIS A 15 17.83 -20.33 13.54
CA HIS A 15 16.45 -19.90 13.75
C HIS A 15 15.51 -20.24 12.59
N TRP A 16 15.93 -21.15 11.69
CA TRP A 16 15.19 -21.57 10.49
C TRP A 16 13.73 -22.01 10.73
N TRP A 17 13.44 -22.51 11.94
CA TRP A 17 12.11 -22.94 12.32
C TRP A 17 11.13 -21.77 12.51
N ILE A 18 11.61 -20.57 12.85
CA ILE A 18 10.78 -19.37 13.00
C ILE A 18 10.13 -18.97 11.67
N PRO A 19 10.87 -18.74 10.57
CA PRO A 19 10.23 -18.41 9.29
C PRO A 19 9.37 -19.56 8.75
N LEU A 20 9.71 -20.82 9.04
CA LEU A 20 8.88 -21.96 8.67
C LEU A 20 7.52 -21.95 9.40
N LEU A 21 7.54 -21.75 10.72
CA LEU A 21 6.33 -21.66 11.53
C LEU A 21 5.47 -20.47 11.11
N VAL A 22 6.09 -19.32 10.86
CA VAL A 22 5.39 -18.14 10.30
C VAL A 22 4.73 -18.49 8.97
N GLY A 23 5.43 -19.18 8.07
CA GLY A 23 4.87 -19.64 6.80
C GLY A 23 3.64 -20.54 6.98
N ILE A 24 3.72 -21.53 7.87
CA ILE A 24 2.59 -22.43 8.17
C ILE A 24 1.40 -21.64 8.72
N VAL A 25 1.64 -20.71 9.66
CA VAL A 25 0.60 -19.85 10.21
C VAL A 25 -0.03 -18.98 9.12
N MET A 26 0.77 -18.38 8.24
CA MET A 26 0.27 -17.56 7.12
C MET A 26 -0.57 -18.37 6.13
N ILE A 27 -0.19 -19.62 5.84
CA ILE A 27 -1.00 -20.52 4.99
C ILE A 27 -2.35 -20.78 5.66
N GLY A 28 -2.36 -21.08 6.97
CA GLY A 28 -3.60 -21.26 7.74
C GLY A 28 -4.51 -20.03 7.67
N PHE A 29 -3.96 -18.83 7.91
CA PHE A 29 -4.69 -17.57 7.75
C PHE A 29 -5.23 -17.37 6.33
N SER A 30 -4.45 -17.74 5.32
CA SER A 30 -4.86 -17.61 3.91
C SER A 30 -6.06 -18.51 3.60
N ILE A 31 -6.01 -19.78 4.02
CA ILE A 31 -7.13 -20.72 3.86
C ILE A 31 -8.37 -20.20 4.59
N TRP A 32 -8.20 -19.67 5.80
CA TRP A 32 -9.30 -19.10 6.57
C TRP A 32 -9.96 -17.92 5.86
N ILE A 33 -9.16 -16.96 5.36
CA ILE A 33 -9.67 -15.80 4.60
C ILE A 33 -10.41 -16.25 3.33
N LEU A 34 -9.85 -17.22 2.59
CA LEU A 34 -10.48 -17.76 1.38
C LEU A 34 -11.77 -18.53 1.68
N SER A 35 -11.90 -19.08 2.89
CA SER A 35 -13.13 -19.74 3.35
C SER A 35 -14.22 -18.74 3.75
N THR A 36 -13.84 -17.52 4.15
CA THR A 36 -14.77 -16.44 4.55
C THR A 36 -14.61 -15.16 3.73
N PRO A 37 -14.67 -15.21 2.39
CA PRO A 37 -14.27 -14.11 1.52
C PRO A 37 -15.10 -12.85 1.75
N THR A 38 -16.40 -13.00 2.00
CA THR A 38 -17.32 -11.86 2.24
C THR A 38 -17.01 -11.11 3.53
N THR A 39 -16.71 -11.84 4.61
CA THR A 39 -16.41 -11.24 5.91
C THR A 39 -15.04 -10.59 5.90
N SER A 40 -14.02 -11.30 5.41
CA SER A 40 -12.67 -10.76 5.28
C SER A 40 -12.64 -9.52 4.40
N TYR A 41 -13.40 -9.51 3.30
CA TYR A 41 -13.46 -8.37 2.41
C TYR A 41 -14.19 -7.17 3.03
N ARG A 42 -15.23 -7.39 3.84
CA ARG A 42 -15.88 -6.34 4.62
C ARG A 42 -14.93 -5.73 5.66
N SER A 43 -14.17 -6.55 6.37
CA SER A 43 -13.14 -6.06 7.31
C SER A 43 -12.08 -5.24 6.59
N LEU A 44 -11.61 -5.68 5.43
CA LEU A 44 -10.65 -4.93 4.61
C LEU A 44 -11.23 -3.58 4.17
N SER A 45 -12.49 -3.56 3.76
CA SER A 45 -13.21 -2.35 3.37
C SER A 45 -13.32 -1.36 4.53
N PHE A 46 -13.67 -1.84 5.72
CA PHE A 46 -13.70 -1.01 6.92
C PHE A 46 -12.33 -0.41 7.25
N LEU A 47 -11.27 -1.24 7.24
CA LEU A 47 -9.90 -0.77 7.50
C LEU A 47 -9.44 0.24 6.46
N PHE A 48 -9.74 0.01 5.19
CA PHE A 48 -9.41 0.94 4.11
C PHE A 48 -10.10 2.30 4.32
N SER A 49 -11.42 2.30 4.56
CA SER A 49 -12.16 3.54 4.84
C SER A 49 -11.60 4.26 6.06
N LEU A 50 -11.30 3.53 7.13
CA LEU A 50 -10.78 4.09 8.37
C LEU A 50 -9.43 4.76 8.15
N VAL A 51 -8.50 4.10 7.45
CA VAL A 51 -7.19 4.65 7.11
C VAL A 51 -7.36 5.88 6.22
N LEU A 52 -8.24 5.84 5.21
CA LEU A 52 -8.49 6.98 4.33
C LEU A 52 -9.03 8.20 5.11
N THR A 53 -9.97 7.97 6.02
CA THR A 53 -10.49 9.03 6.91
C THR A 53 -9.41 9.63 7.79
N ILE A 54 -8.59 8.78 8.44
CA ILE A 54 -7.52 9.24 9.33
C ILE A 54 -6.48 10.04 8.53
N SER A 55 -6.10 9.57 7.35
CA SER A 55 -5.18 10.27 6.45
C SER A 55 -5.74 11.63 6.03
N GLY A 56 -6.98 11.68 5.55
CA GLY A 56 -7.63 12.95 5.18
C GLY A 56 -7.71 13.93 6.35
N LEU A 57 -8.00 13.44 7.56
CA LEU A 57 -8.01 14.26 8.77
C LEU A 57 -6.61 14.79 9.10
N ALA A 58 -5.58 13.95 9.01
CA ALA A 58 -4.20 14.33 9.23
C ALA A 58 -3.73 15.37 8.20
N GLU A 59 -4.13 15.23 6.94
CA GLU A 59 -3.84 16.21 5.89
C GLU A 59 -4.54 17.55 6.11
N VAL A 60 -5.80 17.54 6.55
CA VAL A 60 -6.50 18.77 6.95
C VAL A 60 -5.76 19.44 8.11
N ALA A 61 -5.38 18.69 9.14
CA ALA A 61 -4.61 19.23 10.26
C ALA A 61 -3.25 19.80 9.81
N PHE A 62 -2.55 19.10 8.91
CA PHE A 62 -1.29 19.53 8.34
C PHE A 62 -1.44 20.83 7.53
N ALA A 63 -2.47 20.90 6.68
CA ALA A 63 -2.79 22.09 5.90
C ALA A 63 -3.03 23.27 6.84
N VAL A 64 -3.92 23.13 7.83
CA VAL A 64 -4.29 24.21 8.75
C VAL A 64 -3.08 24.72 9.54
N ASN A 65 -2.23 23.82 10.03
CA ASN A 65 -1.06 24.18 10.84
C ASN A 65 0.02 24.91 10.01
N ASN A 66 0.20 24.54 8.75
CA ASN A 66 1.28 25.06 7.90
C ASN A 66 0.80 26.09 6.86
N ARG A 67 -0.34 26.74 7.12
CA ARG A 67 -1.02 27.62 6.14
C ARG A 67 -0.18 28.76 5.58
N GLN A 68 0.83 29.22 6.33
CA GLN A 68 1.71 30.33 5.93
C GLN A 68 2.99 29.87 5.23
N GLN A 69 3.35 28.59 5.34
CA GLN A 69 4.59 28.04 4.78
C GLN A 69 4.35 27.31 3.44
N ILE A 70 3.11 26.93 3.15
CA ILE A 70 2.73 26.17 1.95
C ILE A 70 2.33 27.12 0.82
N GLN A 71 3.10 27.12 -0.28
CA GLN A 71 2.65 27.70 -1.54
C GLN A 71 1.50 26.84 -2.11
N GLY A 72 0.36 27.46 -2.44
CA GLY A 72 -0.82 26.72 -2.93
C GLY A 72 -1.68 26.07 -1.82
N TRP A 73 -1.58 26.55 -0.57
CA TRP A 73 -2.30 26.03 0.59
C TRP A 73 -3.78 25.71 0.37
N GLY A 74 -4.52 26.59 -0.34
CA GLY A 74 -5.94 26.39 -0.58
C GLY A 74 -6.24 25.12 -1.39
N GLY A 75 -5.40 24.78 -2.37
CA GLY A 75 -5.56 23.56 -3.16
C GLY A 75 -5.30 22.30 -2.31
N LEU A 76 -4.28 22.34 -1.46
CA LEU A 76 -3.98 21.24 -0.53
C LEU A 76 -5.13 21.04 0.48
N LEU A 77 -5.67 22.12 1.04
CA LEU A 77 -6.80 22.04 1.96
C LEU A 77 -8.05 21.46 1.28
N ILE A 78 -8.36 21.89 0.06
CA ILE A 78 -9.49 21.36 -0.72
C ILE A 78 -9.29 19.87 -1.00
N GLY A 79 -8.09 19.45 -1.41
CA GLY A 79 -7.76 18.03 -1.60
C GLY A 79 -7.98 17.23 -0.32
N ALA A 80 -7.43 17.70 0.80
CA ALA A 80 -7.56 17.04 2.09
C ALA A 80 -9.03 16.95 2.57
N LEU A 81 -9.85 17.98 2.31
CA LEU A 81 -11.28 17.98 2.59
C LEU A 81 -12.03 16.95 1.73
N ILE A 82 -11.68 16.82 0.45
CA ILE A 82 -12.25 15.81 -0.45
C ILE A 82 -11.89 14.41 0.06
N ASP A 83 -10.62 14.17 0.39
CA ASP A 83 -10.15 12.87 0.88
C ASP A 83 -10.80 12.49 2.21
N LEU A 84 -10.94 13.46 3.13
CA LEU A 84 -11.67 13.26 4.38
C LEU A 84 -13.14 12.95 4.14
N ALA A 85 -13.82 13.72 3.27
CA ALA A 85 -15.23 13.51 2.96
C ALA A 85 -15.47 12.14 2.29
N LEU A 86 -14.61 11.76 1.34
CA LEU A 86 -14.63 10.44 0.71
C LEU A 86 -14.38 9.34 1.73
N GLY A 87 -13.37 9.48 2.59
CA GLY A 87 -13.08 8.54 3.67
C GLY A 87 -14.29 8.32 4.58
N VAL A 88 -14.88 9.42 5.08
CA VAL A 88 -16.08 9.35 5.93
C VAL A 88 -17.26 8.72 5.18
N TYR A 89 -17.49 9.09 3.92
CA TYR A 89 -18.56 8.52 3.11
C TYR A 89 -18.42 7.00 2.93
N LEU A 90 -17.20 6.54 2.66
CA LEU A 90 -16.84 5.12 2.55
C LEU A 90 -16.88 4.39 3.90
N LEU A 91 -16.65 5.09 5.01
CA LEU A 91 -16.75 4.52 6.35
C LEU A 91 -18.20 4.27 6.74
N VAL A 92 -19.09 5.22 6.42
CA VAL A 92 -20.54 5.12 6.67
C VAL A 92 -21.21 4.13 5.72
N ASN A 93 -20.69 3.96 4.50
CA ASN A 93 -21.25 3.08 3.48
C ASN A 93 -20.28 1.95 3.07
N PRO A 94 -20.05 0.93 3.92
CA PRO A 94 -19.11 -0.17 3.64
C PRO A 94 -19.38 -0.90 2.32
N THR A 95 -20.66 -1.01 1.91
CA THR A 95 -21.05 -1.64 0.64
C THR A 95 -20.48 -0.91 -0.57
N VAL A 96 -20.43 0.43 -0.52
CA VAL A 96 -19.84 1.24 -1.59
C VAL A 96 -18.33 1.02 -1.63
N THR A 97 -17.68 0.98 -0.47
CA THR A 97 -16.25 0.71 -0.35
C THR A 97 -15.89 -0.65 -0.96
N MET A 98 -16.71 -1.66 -0.70
CA MET A 98 -16.57 -2.99 -1.30
C MET A 98 -16.66 -2.97 -2.84
N MET A 99 -17.32 -2.00 -3.46
CA MET A 99 -17.36 -1.87 -4.92
C MET A 99 -16.20 -1.02 -5.46
N VAL A 100 -15.79 0.01 -4.71
CA VAL A 100 -14.77 0.97 -5.13
C VAL A 100 -13.36 0.39 -4.98
N LEU A 101 -13.10 -0.37 -3.91
CA LEU A 101 -11.78 -0.93 -3.60
C LEU A 101 -11.14 -1.70 -4.77
N PRO A 102 -11.81 -2.65 -5.45
CA PRO A 102 -11.20 -3.44 -6.52
C PRO A 102 -10.94 -2.59 -7.76
N VAL A 103 -11.80 -1.60 -8.03
CA VAL A 103 -11.63 -0.65 -9.14
C VAL A 103 -10.40 0.21 -8.91
N LEU A 104 -10.24 0.76 -7.70
CA LEU A 104 -9.06 1.53 -7.32
C LEU A 104 -7.79 0.68 -7.37
N LEU A 105 -7.81 -0.51 -6.78
CA LEU A 105 -6.66 -1.43 -6.81
C LEU A 105 -6.30 -1.82 -8.25
N GLY A 106 -7.30 -2.13 -9.08
CA GLY A 106 -7.10 -2.43 -10.50
C GLY A 106 -6.45 -1.27 -11.24
N ALA A 107 -6.96 -0.05 -11.05
CA ALA A 107 -6.37 1.15 -11.66
C ALA A 107 -4.91 1.38 -11.22
N VAL A 108 -4.62 1.26 -9.91
CA VAL A 108 -3.25 1.39 -9.39
C VAL A 108 -2.33 0.32 -9.96
N LEU A 109 -2.79 -0.93 -10.08
CA LEU A 109 -2.02 -2.03 -10.66
C LEU A 109 -1.73 -1.79 -12.15
N LEU A 110 -2.70 -1.29 -12.91
CA LEU A 110 -2.51 -0.94 -14.32
C LEU A 110 -1.47 0.17 -14.49
N ILE A 111 -1.56 1.23 -13.69
CA ILE A 111 -0.60 2.32 -13.69
C ILE A 111 0.80 1.80 -13.33
N ARG A 112 0.92 1.02 -12.25
CA ARG A 112 2.21 0.41 -11.85
C ARG A 112 2.78 -0.49 -12.94
N GLY A 113 1.94 -1.29 -13.59
CA GLY A 113 2.33 -2.12 -14.73
C GLY A 113 2.92 -1.28 -15.86
N ALA A 114 2.21 -0.21 -16.25
CA ALA A 114 2.68 0.72 -17.28
C ALA A 114 4.02 1.37 -16.90
N PHE A 115 4.19 1.81 -15.65
CA PHE A 115 5.46 2.38 -15.16
C PHE A 115 6.61 1.37 -15.18
N VAL A 116 6.36 0.11 -14.81
CA VAL A 116 7.38 -0.96 -14.87
C VAL A 116 7.83 -1.19 -16.32
N MET A 117 6.89 -1.27 -17.26
CA MET A 117 7.19 -1.41 -18.68
C MET A 117 7.97 -0.21 -19.20
N GLY A 118 7.54 1.01 -18.88
CA GLY A 118 8.22 2.24 -19.28
C GLY A 118 9.67 2.31 -18.81
N ARG A 119 9.94 1.96 -17.53
CA ARG A 119 11.32 1.92 -17.01
C ARG A 119 12.19 0.91 -17.75
N ARG A 120 11.66 -0.27 -18.08
CA ARG A 120 12.41 -1.28 -18.86
C ARG A 120 12.72 -0.78 -20.26
N LEU A 121 11.76 -0.12 -20.91
CA LEU A 121 11.95 0.48 -22.23
C LEU A 121 13.04 1.57 -22.21
N VAL A 122 13.02 2.44 -21.19
CA VAL A 122 14.03 3.47 -20.98
C VAL A 122 15.41 2.85 -20.75
N TYR A 123 15.52 1.81 -19.91
CA TYR A 123 16.81 1.12 -19.71
C TYR A 123 17.30 0.41 -20.98
N ALA A 124 16.41 -0.15 -21.79
CA ALA A 124 16.77 -0.75 -23.07
C ALA A 124 17.27 0.31 -24.07
N LEU A 125 16.59 1.45 -24.15
CA LEU A 125 17.02 2.57 -25.00
C LEU A 125 18.34 3.16 -24.54
N LEU A 126 18.55 3.31 -23.22
CA LEU A 126 19.82 3.77 -22.67
C LEU A 126 20.96 2.79 -22.96
N GLY A 127 20.74 1.48 -22.77
CA GLY A 127 21.73 0.45 -23.11
C GLY A 127 22.12 0.48 -24.59
N LEU A 128 21.15 0.65 -25.48
CA LEU A 128 21.37 0.81 -26.91
C LEU A 128 22.17 2.08 -27.26
N LEU A 129 21.98 3.18 -26.52
CA LEU A 129 22.72 4.43 -26.72
C LEU A 129 24.13 4.40 -26.13
N THR A 130 24.36 3.63 -25.07
CA THR A 130 25.66 3.54 -24.39
C THR A 130 26.54 2.39 -24.86
N GLY A 131 26.06 1.52 -25.76
CA GLY A 131 26.89 0.56 -26.50
C GLY A 131 27.47 -0.59 -25.66
N PHE A 132 26.73 -1.08 -24.67
CA PHE A 132 26.99 -2.35 -24.00
C PHE A 132 25.75 -3.25 -24.08
#